data_AF-A0A497MFM6-F1
#
_entry.id   AF-A0A497MFM6-F1
#
_cell.length_a   1.000
_cell.length_b   1.000
_cell.length_c   1.000
_cell.angle_alpha   90.00
_cell.angle_beta   90.00
_cell.angle_gamma   90.00
#
_symmetry.space_group_name_H-M   'P 1'
#
loop_
_entity.id
_entity.type
_entity.pdbx_description
1 polymer ?
#
loop_
_entity_poly.entity_id
_entity_poly.type
_entity_poly.pdbx_seq_one_letter_code
_entity_poly.pdbx_strand_id
1 'polypeptide(L)'
;PPSEQLKHEYVEPLPISGEEPVLDWRYMVYIFTYRLVYDKADAWEAAEAICGYVHKYLTYDTAFWHRRSPKTLIRQRRGTCTNFSILFVAMCRAMGIPARLVRDNSISPVTHAWSEFYLEGRGWVHVDATAGYFDYPQAYLLEWGYRYHLVKAFSPLRGWIDVTPSYVADYGVVAGVVKLDGEPVAGAEVSIYYPGNLRVLLTVETGGDGSFEFTAAEGVYILEISYRGIAKTLTVTVKADKTIKVEINLN
;
A
#
# COMPACT_ATOMS: atom_id res chain seq x y z
N PRO A 1 24.32 0.20 0.29
CA PRO A 1 23.49 1.40 0.00
C PRO A 1 22.45 1.01 -1.05
N PRO A 2 21.23 1.59 -1.00
CA PRO A 2 20.18 1.23 -1.95
C PRO A 2 20.58 1.58 -3.39
N SER A 3 20.05 0.83 -4.36
CA SER A 3 20.28 1.07 -5.79
C SER A 3 19.73 2.44 -6.23
N GLU A 4 20.33 3.02 -7.27
CA GLU A 4 19.87 4.31 -7.82
C GLU A 4 18.41 4.25 -8.31
N GLN A 5 18.00 3.12 -8.90
CA GLN A 5 16.60 2.90 -9.29
C GLN A 5 15.66 2.99 -8.08
N LEU A 6 16.03 2.37 -6.96
CA LEU A 6 15.22 2.39 -5.75
C LEU A 6 15.14 3.78 -5.13
N LYS A 7 16.25 4.56 -5.18
CA LYS A 7 16.25 5.95 -4.73
C LYS A 7 15.35 6.83 -5.61
N HIS A 8 15.46 6.68 -6.93
CA HIS A 8 14.64 7.42 -7.88
C HIS A 8 13.14 7.20 -7.66
N GLU A 9 12.75 5.96 -7.30
CA GLU A 9 11.34 5.63 -7.06
C GLU A 9 10.87 5.96 -5.64
N TYR A 10 11.69 5.73 -4.62
CA TYR A 10 11.24 5.72 -3.22
C TYR A 10 11.99 6.68 -2.28
N VAL A 11 12.80 7.60 -2.81
CA VAL A 11 13.48 8.68 -2.04
C VAL A 11 13.20 10.05 -2.67
N GLU A 12 13.45 10.20 -3.96
CA GLU A 12 13.38 11.47 -4.69
C GLU A 12 11.97 12.06 -4.86
N PRO A 13 10.89 11.27 -5.04
CA PRO A 13 9.56 11.84 -5.24
C PRO A 13 8.98 12.45 -3.96
N LEU A 14 8.37 13.64 -4.11
CA LEU A 14 7.61 14.30 -3.04
C LEU A 14 6.27 13.62 -2.72
N PRO A 15 5.52 13.05 -3.70
CA PRO A 15 4.30 12.30 -3.40
C PRO A 15 4.59 11.00 -2.64
N ILE A 16 3.75 10.69 -1.66
CA ILE A 16 3.86 9.55 -0.74
C ILE A 16 2.62 8.67 -0.78
N SER A 17 1.41 9.24 -0.91
CA SER A 17 0.17 8.45 -1.04
C SER A 17 -0.56 8.68 -2.36
N GLY A 18 -0.14 9.66 -3.15
CA GLY A 18 -0.82 10.07 -4.39
C GLY A 18 -2.12 10.84 -4.16
N GLU A 19 -2.52 11.02 -2.91
CA GLU A 19 -3.82 11.58 -2.51
C GLU A 19 -3.69 12.72 -1.49
N GLU A 20 -2.47 13.02 -1.03
CA GLU A 20 -2.16 14.17 -0.19
C GLU A 20 -1.75 15.39 -1.03
N PRO A 21 -1.92 16.61 -0.51
CA PRO A 21 -1.36 17.81 -1.15
C PRO A 21 0.17 17.73 -1.25
N VAL A 22 0.70 17.86 -2.47
CA VAL A 22 2.14 17.83 -2.74
C VAL A 22 2.72 19.22 -2.52
N LEU A 23 3.28 19.45 -1.34
CA LEU A 23 4.06 20.65 -1.00
C LEU A 23 5.53 20.27 -0.87
N ASP A 24 6.45 21.19 -1.16
CA ASP A 24 7.85 20.95 -0.82
C ASP A 24 8.02 20.90 0.70
N TRP A 25 8.31 19.69 1.19
CA TRP A 25 8.50 19.36 2.58
C TRP A 25 9.96 18.97 2.90
N ARG A 26 10.79 18.71 1.88
CA ARG A 26 12.05 17.96 2.04
C ARG A 26 13.02 18.66 2.98
N TYR A 27 13.30 19.93 2.73
CA TYR A 27 14.25 20.69 3.56
C TYR A 27 13.79 20.80 5.02
N MET A 28 12.50 21.07 5.24
CA MET A 28 11.94 21.19 6.58
C MET A 28 12.01 19.86 7.33
N VAL A 29 11.53 18.79 6.70
CA VAL A 29 11.54 17.44 7.27
C VAL A 29 12.98 16.97 7.52
N TYR A 30 13.92 17.29 6.62
CA TYR A 30 15.34 16.98 6.78
C TYR A 30 15.92 17.53 8.09
N ILE A 31 15.72 18.82 8.39
CA ILE A 31 16.29 19.43 9.60
C ILE A 31 15.77 18.75 10.87
N PHE A 32 14.46 18.47 10.93
CA PHE A 32 13.88 17.78 12.09
C PHE A 32 14.38 16.35 12.21
N THR A 33 14.45 15.63 11.09
CA THR A 33 14.83 14.21 11.08
C THR A 33 16.31 14.03 11.36
N TYR A 34 17.19 14.84 10.76
CA TYR A 34 18.63 14.76 10.98
C TYR A 34 18.98 14.87 12.47
N ARG A 35 18.36 15.81 13.20
CA ARG A 35 18.57 15.96 14.65
C ARG A 35 18.14 14.74 15.47
N LEU A 36 17.18 13.96 14.95
CA LEU A 36 16.69 12.75 15.59
C LEU A 36 17.64 11.55 15.35
N VAL A 37 18.31 11.50 14.20
CA VAL A 37 19.02 10.30 13.74
C VAL A 37 20.52 10.49 13.48
N TYR A 38 21.10 11.68 13.71
CA TYR A 38 22.51 11.96 13.39
C TYR A 38 23.53 11.05 14.10
N ASP A 39 23.13 10.45 15.22
CA ASP A 39 23.95 9.57 16.06
C ASP A 39 23.63 8.08 15.85
N LYS A 40 22.71 7.75 14.93
CA LYS A 40 22.30 6.38 14.64
C LYS A 40 23.30 5.72 13.69
N ALA A 41 23.61 4.46 13.94
CA ALA A 41 24.66 3.74 13.23
C ALA A 41 24.29 3.43 11.77
N ASP A 42 23.01 3.16 11.52
CA ASP A 42 22.53 2.72 10.22
C ASP A 42 21.05 3.08 9.95
N ALA A 43 20.55 2.63 8.79
CA ALA A 43 19.17 2.88 8.37
C ALA A 43 18.13 2.16 9.25
N TRP A 44 18.49 1.05 9.89
CA TRP A 44 17.60 0.31 10.78
C TRP A 44 17.35 1.13 12.05
N GLU A 45 18.43 1.54 12.73
CA GLU A 45 18.34 2.37 13.93
C GLU A 45 17.68 3.72 13.64
N ALA A 46 17.96 4.31 12.48
CA ALA A 46 17.31 5.54 12.05
C ALA A 46 15.81 5.35 11.84
N ALA A 47 15.38 4.28 11.14
CA ALA A 47 13.97 4.00 10.90
C ALA A 47 13.22 3.69 12.21
N GLU A 48 13.84 2.95 13.13
CA GLU A 48 13.25 2.65 14.45
C GLU A 48 13.05 3.93 15.28
N ALA A 49 14.07 4.80 15.32
CA ALA A 49 13.97 6.10 15.99
C ALA A 49 12.89 7.00 15.38
N ILE A 50 12.78 7.02 14.04
CA ILE A 50 11.73 7.76 13.32
C ILE A 50 10.35 7.19 13.65
N CYS A 51 10.17 5.86 13.66
CA CYS A 51 8.91 5.22 14.03
C CYS A 51 8.46 5.65 15.43
N GLY A 52 9.36 5.49 16.42
CA GLY A 52 9.08 5.86 17.80
C GLY A 52 8.80 7.35 17.99
N TYR A 53 9.47 8.21 17.22
CA TYR A 53 9.17 9.64 17.21
C TYR A 53 7.78 9.93 16.65
N VAL A 54 7.45 9.43 15.45
CA VAL A 54 6.16 9.71 14.81
C VAL A 54 5.00 9.21 15.68
N HIS A 55 5.12 8.01 16.25
CA HIS A 55 4.15 7.42 17.16
C HIS A 55 3.82 8.32 18.36
N LYS A 56 4.85 8.94 18.95
CA LYS A 56 4.70 9.85 20.10
C LYS A 56 4.31 11.28 19.69
N TYR A 57 4.71 11.70 18.49
CA TYR A 57 4.59 13.08 18.03
C TYR A 57 3.21 13.41 17.49
N LEU A 58 2.57 12.46 16.81
CA LEU A 58 1.22 12.62 16.28
C LEU A 58 0.19 12.05 17.25
N THR A 59 -0.93 12.74 17.40
CA THR A 59 -2.13 12.22 18.08
C THR A 59 -3.09 11.60 17.06
N TYR A 60 -3.56 10.38 17.33
CA TYR A 60 -4.54 9.73 16.46
C TYR A 60 -5.90 10.45 16.56
N ASP A 61 -6.46 10.83 15.42
CA ASP A 61 -7.71 11.59 15.33
C ASP A 61 -8.59 11.00 14.21
N THR A 62 -9.64 10.28 14.60
CA THR A 62 -10.59 9.62 13.67
C THR A 62 -11.48 10.61 12.92
N ALA A 63 -11.66 11.82 13.45
CA ALA A 63 -12.40 12.88 12.76
C ALA A 63 -11.53 13.61 11.72
N PHE A 64 -10.24 13.29 11.65
CA PHE A 64 -9.28 13.92 10.75
C PHE A 64 -9.27 13.23 9.38
N TRP A 65 -10.34 13.40 8.61
CA TRP A 65 -10.58 12.70 7.34
C TRP A 65 -9.66 13.10 6.18
N HIS A 66 -8.85 14.15 6.34
CA HIS A 66 -7.96 14.65 5.29
C HIS A 66 -6.55 14.05 5.36
N ARG A 67 -6.02 13.72 4.19
CA ARG A 67 -4.58 13.51 4.01
C ARG A 67 -3.87 14.85 3.97
N ARG A 68 -2.72 14.94 4.62
CA ARG A 68 -1.97 16.18 4.73
C ARG A 68 -0.54 15.99 4.27
N SER A 69 0.03 17.06 3.71
CA SER A 69 1.45 17.10 3.42
C SER A 69 2.27 16.88 4.71
N PRO A 70 3.48 16.30 4.64
CA PRO A 70 4.37 16.16 5.79
C PRO A 70 4.63 17.49 6.52
N LYS A 71 4.76 18.59 5.77
CA LYS A 71 4.89 19.95 6.29
C LYS A 71 3.71 20.36 7.17
N THR A 72 2.49 19.99 6.78
CA THR A 72 1.28 20.26 7.56
C THR A 72 1.19 19.36 8.79
N LEU A 73 1.58 18.09 8.67
CA LEU A 73 1.56 17.12 9.78
C LEU A 73 2.50 17.54 10.91
N ILE A 74 3.70 18.02 10.59
CA ILE A 74 4.64 18.58 11.58
C ILE A 74 3.99 19.73 12.37
N ARG A 75 3.17 20.56 11.72
CA ARG A 75 2.51 21.69 12.37
C ARG A 75 1.29 21.27 13.21
N GLN A 76 0.48 20.36 12.69
CA GLN A 76 -0.82 20.01 13.27
C GLN A 76 -0.75 18.91 14.32
N ARG A 77 0.27 18.05 14.26
CA ARG A 77 0.53 16.99 15.25
C ARG A 77 -0.62 16.02 15.49
N ARG A 78 -1.48 15.84 14.48
CA ARG A 78 -2.60 14.88 14.55
C ARG A 78 -2.93 14.33 13.17
N GLY A 79 -3.57 13.18 13.15
CA GLY A 79 -4.10 12.58 11.93
C GLY A 79 -4.53 11.14 12.12
N THR A 80 -4.83 10.49 10.99
CA THR A 80 -5.20 9.06 10.89
C THR A 80 -3.99 8.20 10.53
N CYS A 81 -4.19 6.88 10.42
CA CYS A 81 -3.13 5.91 10.13
C CYS A 81 -2.34 6.23 8.85
N THR A 82 -2.99 6.72 7.79
CA THR A 82 -2.26 7.13 6.59
C THR A 82 -1.48 8.44 6.77
N ASN A 83 -1.92 9.35 7.65
CA ASN A 83 -1.15 10.55 7.98
C ASN A 83 0.12 10.22 8.78
N PHE A 84 0.04 9.28 9.74
CA PHE A 84 1.23 8.75 10.43
C PHE A 84 2.22 8.14 9.44
N SER A 85 1.71 7.31 8.52
CA SER A 85 2.50 6.69 7.46
C SER A 85 3.15 7.72 6.53
N ILE A 86 2.41 8.76 6.13
CA ILE A 86 2.94 9.86 5.31
C ILE A 86 4.12 10.54 6.01
N LEU A 87 4.00 10.86 7.31
CA LEU A 87 5.08 11.52 8.03
C LEU A 87 6.30 10.61 8.19
N PHE A 88 6.09 9.33 8.55
CA PHE A 88 7.18 8.36 8.65
C PHE A 88 7.96 8.22 7.34
N VAL A 89 7.26 8.02 6.22
CA VAL A 89 7.89 7.90 4.89
C VAL A 89 8.64 9.18 4.53
N ALA A 90 8.06 10.35 4.77
CA ALA A 90 8.72 11.63 4.49
C ALA A 90 10.04 11.77 5.27
N MET A 91 10.04 11.41 6.56
CA MET A 91 11.23 11.46 7.41
C MET A 91 12.31 10.50 6.91
N CYS A 92 11.96 9.24 6.59
CA CYS A 92 12.89 8.27 6.01
C CYS A 92 13.50 8.78 4.70
N ARG A 93 12.65 9.23 3.76
CA ARG A 93 13.07 9.74 2.45
C ARG A 93 13.94 10.99 2.57
N ALA A 94 13.71 11.85 3.56
CA ALA A 94 14.56 13.00 3.81
C ALA A 94 15.99 12.59 4.18
N MET A 95 16.17 11.43 4.82
CA MET A 95 17.49 10.86 5.17
C MET A 95 18.08 9.95 4.08
N GLY A 96 17.45 9.88 2.90
CA GLY A 96 17.90 9.01 1.82
C GLY A 96 17.53 7.53 2.00
N ILE A 97 16.67 7.20 2.98
CA ILE A 97 16.18 5.85 3.23
C ILE A 97 14.96 5.61 2.33
N PRO A 98 14.99 4.64 1.41
CA PRO A 98 13.83 4.33 0.58
C PRO A 98 12.67 3.86 1.44
N ALA A 99 11.52 4.50 1.29
CA ALA A 99 10.33 4.17 2.07
C ALA A 99 9.06 4.36 1.24
N ARG A 100 8.03 3.59 1.57
CA ARG A 100 6.73 3.61 0.88
C ARG A 100 5.57 3.48 1.84
N LEU A 101 4.44 4.07 1.46
CA LEU A 101 3.19 3.88 2.17
C LEU A 101 2.58 2.55 1.74
N VAL A 102 2.04 1.83 2.71
CA VAL A 102 1.32 0.58 2.49
C VAL A 102 -0.08 0.72 3.07
N ARG A 103 -1.05 0.12 2.40
CA ARG A 103 -2.43 0.09 2.83
C ARG A 103 -3.01 -1.27 2.52
N ASP A 104 -3.84 -1.76 3.40
CA ASP A 104 -4.75 -2.83 3.08
C ASP A 104 -6.10 -2.25 2.65
N ASN A 105 -6.69 -2.89 1.65
CA ASN A 105 -8.11 -2.72 1.39
C ASN A 105 -8.79 -3.94 1.99
N SER A 106 -8.91 -3.98 3.32
CA SER A 106 -9.59 -5.07 4.03
C SER A 106 -11.09 -5.01 3.87
N ILE A 107 -11.66 -6.18 4.15
CA ILE A 107 -13.09 -6.46 4.31
C ILE A 107 -13.65 -5.76 5.55
N SER A 108 -12.80 -5.35 6.49
CA SER A 108 -13.19 -4.58 7.66
C SER A 108 -13.75 -3.20 7.28
N PRO A 109 -14.75 -2.66 8.01
CA PRO A 109 -15.24 -1.30 7.81
C PRO A 109 -14.14 -0.23 7.95
N VAL A 110 -13.02 -0.56 8.62
CA VAL A 110 -11.86 0.31 8.80
C VAL A 110 -10.70 -0.23 7.97
N THR A 111 -10.27 0.53 6.96
CA THR A 111 -9.02 0.28 6.22
C THR A 111 -7.84 0.76 7.06
N HIS A 112 -6.73 0.03 7.07
CA HIS A 112 -5.53 0.42 7.80
C HIS A 112 -4.39 0.83 6.85
N ALA A 113 -3.50 1.68 7.31
CA ALA A 113 -2.36 2.13 6.53
C ALA A 113 -1.13 2.22 7.42
N TRP A 114 -0.03 1.72 6.91
CA TRP A 114 1.27 1.69 7.56
C TRP A 114 2.36 2.04 6.53
N SER A 115 3.61 1.74 6.84
CA SER A 115 4.75 2.04 5.99
C SER A 115 5.72 0.88 5.89
N GLU A 116 6.56 0.93 4.88
CA GLU A 116 7.75 0.10 4.81
C GLU A 116 8.96 0.96 4.50
N PHE A 117 10.12 0.56 5.00
CA PHE A 117 11.41 1.06 4.55
C PHE A 117 12.23 -0.07 3.94
N TYR A 118 13.14 0.24 3.04
CA TYR A 118 14.00 -0.76 2.41
C TYR A 118 15.35 -0.81 3.12
N LEU A 119 15.76 -2.01 3.51
CA LEU A 119 17.09 -2.30 4.04
C LEU A 119 17.86 -3.18 3.04
N GLU A 120 19.03 -2.70 2.63
CA GLU A 120 19.91 -3.43 1.70
C GLU A 120 20.25 -4.82 2.25
N GLY A 121 20.16 -5.85 1.40
CA GLY A 121 20.41 -7.25 1.79
C GLY A 121 19.25 -7.92 2.57
N ARG A 122 18.21 -7.17 2.96
CA ARG A 122 17.02 -7.69 3.64
C ARG A 122 15.73 -7.51 2.84
N GLY A 123 15.57 -6.37 2.18
CA GLY A 123 14.34 -6.00 1.47
C GLY A 123 13.47 -5.02 2.24
N TRP A 124 12.16 -5.04 1.95
CA TRP A 124 11.18 -4.18 2.61
C TRP A 124 10.90 -4.65 4.03
N VAL A 125 10.97 -3.74 4.99
CA VAL A 125 10.74 -3.96 6.41
C VAL A 125 9.48 -3.20 6.82
N HIS A 126 8.58 -3.92 7.49
CA HIS A 126 7.31 -3.41 7.98
C HIS A 126 7.48 -2.39 9.11
N VAL A 127 6.76 -1.26 9.04
CA VAL A 127 6.70 -0.26 10.11
C VAL A 127 5.30 0.35 10.23
N ASP A 128 4.76 0.38 11.44
CA ASP A 128 3.51 1.04 11.77
C ASP A 128 3.69 2.07 12.87
N ALA A 129 3.92 3.32 12.49
CA ALA A 129 4.04 4.40 13.45
C ALA A 129 2.72 4.72 14.17
N THR A 130 1.57 4.28 13.67
CA THR A 130 0.29 4.48 14.36
C THR A 130 0.22 3.60 15.59
N ALA A 131 0.52 2.32 15.43
CA ALA A 131 0.52 1.33 16.50
C ALA A 131 1.84 1.25 17.28
N GLY A 132 2.91 1.85 16.75
CA GLY A 132 4.26 1.74 17.30
C GLY A 132 4.93 0.39 17.00
N TYR A 133 4.47 -0.34 15.98
CA TYR A 133 5.07 -1.60 15.57
C TYR A 133 6.25 -1.37 14.63
N PHE A 134 7.32 -2.14 14.85
CA PHE A 134 8.53 -2.11 14.04
C PHE A 134 8.94 -3.55 13.73
N ASP A 135 9.02 -3.88 12.44
CA ASP A 135 9.32 -5.23 11.95
C ASP A 135 8.41 -6.34 12.52
N TYR A 136 7.13 -6.01 12.72
CA TYR A 136 6.16 -6.91 13.36
C TYR A 136 4.80 -6.98 12.62
N PRO A 137 4.79 -7.39 11.32
CA PRO A 137 3.58 -7.42 10.50
C PRO A 137 2.54 -8.45 10.94
N GLN A 138 2.87 -9.40 11.81
CA GLN A 138 1.93 -10.39 12.34
C GLN A 138 1.07 -9.83 13.49
N ALA A 139 1.41 -8.66 14.05
CA ALA A 139 0.67 -8.03 15.14
C ALA A 139 -0.81 -7.84 14.79
N TYR A 140 -1.11 -7.50 13.53
CA TYR A 140 -2.47 -7.28 13.07
C TYR A 140 -3.34 -8.53 13.22
N LEU A 141 -2.81 -9.68 12.84
CA LEU A 141 -3.52 -10.94 13.02
C LEU A 141 -3.58 -11.33 14.49
N LEU A 142 -2.44 -11.31 15.18
CA LEU A 142 -2.31 -11.88 16.52
C LEU A 142 -2.96 -11.02 17.62
N GLU A 143 -2.92 -9.70 17.48
CA GLU A 143 -3.41 -8.76 18.49
C GLU A 143 -4.76 -8.16 18.12
N TRP A 144 -5.01 -7.89 16.83
CA TRP A 144 -6.26 -7.25 16.39
C TRP A 144 -7.25 -8.25 15.77
N GLY A 145 -6.86 -9.51 15.56
CA GLY A 145 -7.66 -10.48 14.80
C GLY A 145 -7.87 -10.08 13.34
N TYR A 146 -7.05 -9.14 12.84
CA TYR A 146 -7.21 -8.51 11.54
C TYR A 146 -6.51 -9.33 10.47
N ARG A 147 -7.29 -9.89 9.54
CA ARG A 147 -6.77 -10.69 8.42
C ARG A 147 -6.66 -9.83 7.16
N TYR A 148 -5.49 -9.88 6.54
CA TYR A 148 -5.25 -9.27 5.24
C TYR A 148 -5.82 -10.14 4.13
N HIS A 149 -6.46 -9.49 3.17
CA HIS A 149 -6.92 -10.14 1.94
C HIS A 149 -6.16 -9.63 0.72
N LEU A 150 -5.90 -8.33 0.69
CA LEU A 150 -5.21 -7.61 -0.37
C LEU A 150 -4.43 -6.46 0.24
N VAL A 151 -3.13 -6.41 -0.04
CA VAL A 151 -2.23 -5.37 0.48
C VAL A 151 -1.50 -4.72 -0.68
N LYS A 152 -1.45 -3.38 -0.66
CA LYS A 152 -0.80 -2.60 -1.72
C LYS A 152 0.16 -1.59 -1.13
N ALA A 153 1.24 -1.36 -1.85
CA ALA A 153 2.15 -0.26 -1.57
C ALA A 153 2.05 0.80 -2.66
N PHE A 154 2.22 2.06 -2.28
CA PHE A 154 2.24 3.16 -3.24
C PHE A 154 3.63 3.36 -3.84
N SER A 155 3.73 3.27 -5.15
CA SER A 155 4.86 3.73 -5.95
C SER A 155 4.53 5.11 -6.55
N PRO A 156 5.38 6.14 -6.35
CA PRO A 156 5.20 7.43 -7.01
C PRO A 156 5.29 7.37 -8.54
N LEU A 157 5.92 6.34 -9.10
CA LEU A 157 6.11 6.19 -10.54
C LEU A 157 5.10 5.23 -11.18
N ARG A 158 4.61 4.24 -10.42
CA ARG A 158 3.76 3.15 -10.93
C ARG A 158 2.36 3.11 -10.32
N GLY A 159 2.06 4.01 -9.38
CA GLY A 159 0.81 3.97 -8.62
C GLY A 159 0.81 2.83 -7.60
N TRP A 160 -0.38 2.30 -7.30
CA TRP A 160 -0.53 1.22 -6.32
C TRP A 160 -0.06 -0.11 -6.90
N ILE A 161 0.89 -0.76 -6.22
CA ILE A 161 1.42 -2.07 -6.59
C ILE A 161 1.03 -3.13 -5.55
N ASP A 162 0.82 -4.36 -6.01
CA ASP A 162 0.50 -5.49 -5.15
C ASP A 162 1.70 -5.91 -4.30
N VAL A 163 1.50 -6.02 -2.99
CA VAL A 163 2.48 -6.52 -2.02
C VAL A 163 1.85 -7.54 -1.07
N THR A 164 0.69 -8.08 -1.43
CA THR A 164 -0.04 -9.11 -0.67
C THR A 164 0.85 -10.29 -0.26
N PRO A 165 1.75 -10.82 -1.12
CA PRO A 165 2.63 -11.93 -0.74
C PRO A 165 3.55 -11.66 0.47
N SER A 166 3.81 -10.39 0.81
CA SER A 166 4.62 -10.03 1.98
C SER A 166 3.85 -10.12 3.31
N TYR A 167 2.52 -10.16 3.27
CA TYR A 167 1.65 -10.07 4.45
C TYR A 167 0.69 -11.25 4.59
N VAL A 168 0.40 -11.94 3.49
CA VAL A 168 -0.51 -13.07 3.42
C VAL A 168 0.31 -14.28 2.99
N ALA A 169 0.46 -15.26 3.86
CA ALA A 169 1.20 -16.48 3.54
C ALA A 169 0.38 -17.43 2.64
N ASP A 170 -0.93 -17.47 2.85
CA ASP A 170 -1.91 -18.33 2.19
C ASP A 170 -2.58 -17.64 0.99
N TYR A 171 -1.79 -16.91 0.18
CA TYR A 171 -2.29 -16.21 -1.01
C TYR A 171 -2.36 -17.12 -2.24
N GLY A 172 -3.26 -16.79 -3.17
CA GLY A 172 -3.29 -17.34 -4.51
C GLY A 172 -3.28 -16.24 -5.57
N VAL A 173 -3.10 -16.62 -6.83
CA VAL A 173 -3.06 -15.73 -7.99
C VAL A 173 -4.33 -15.94 -8.82
N VAL A 174 -4.98 -14.86 -9.24
CA VAL A 174 -6.04 -14.91 -10.25
C VAL A 174 -5.49 -14.28 -11.52
N ALA A 175 -5.35 -15.08 -12.57
CA ALA A 175 -4.92 -14.63 -13.88
C ALA A 175 -6.07 -14.81 -14.86
N GLY A 176 -6.50 -13.74 -15.51
CA GLY A 176 -7.63 -13.80 -16.42
C GLY A 176 -7.42 -13.06 -17.72
N VAL A 177 -8.31 -13.34 -18.68
CA VAL A 177 -8.39 -12.65 -19.96
C VAL A 177 -9.83 -12.18 -20.16
N VAL A 178 -10.00 -10.89 -20.43
CA VAL A 178 -11.30 -10.31 -20.77
C VAL A 178 -11.40 -10.20 -22.29
N LYS A 179 -12.53 -10.62 -22.82
CA LYS A 179 -12.85 -10.64 -24.25
C LYS A 179 -14.22 -9.99 -24.50
N LEU A 180 -14.37 -9.40 -25.68
CA LEU A 180 -15.65 -8.95 -26.24
C LEU A 180 -15.77 -9.53 -27.64
N ASP A 181 -16.87 -10.24 -27.91
CA ASP A 181 -17.09 -10.94 -29.19
C ASP A 181 -15.95 -11.92 -29.58
N GLY A 182 -15.33 -12.54 -28.57
CA GLY A 182 -14.24 -13.50 -28.74
C GLY A 182 -12.84 -12.87 -28.82
N GLU A 183 -12.74 -11.55 -28.96
CA GLU A 183 -11.47 -10.83 -29.07
C GLU A 183 -11.04 -10.20 -27.75
N PRO A 184 -9.74 -10.23 -27.38
CA PRO A 184 -9.26 -9.62 -26.15
C PRO A 184 -9.49 -8.10 -26.10
N VAL A 185 -9.83 -7.58 -24.93
CA VAL A 185 -10.08 -6.14 -24.72
C VAL A 185 -9.07 -5.52 -23.78
N ALA A 186 -8.38 -4.48 -24.26
CA ALA A 186 -7.47 -3.69 -23.45
C ALA A 186 -8.20 -2.57 -22.71
N GLY A 187 -7.79 -2.27 -21.48
CA GLY A 187 -8.36 -1.19 -20.67
C GLY A 187 -9.76 -1.48 -20.11
N ALA A 188 -10.20 -2.73 -20.10
CA ALA A 188 -11.32 -3.15 -19.26
C ALA A 188 -10.91 -3.07 -17.78
N GLU A 189 -11.74 -2.41 -16.96
CA GLU A 189 -11.56 -2.32 -15.51
C GLU A 189 -12.09 -3.59 -14.85
N VAL A 190 -11.27 -4.21 -14.00
CA VAL A 190 -11.64 -5.38 -13.20
C VAL A 190 -11.60 -4.99 -11.73
N SER A 191 -12.77 -4.71 -11.16
CA SER A 191 -12.96 -4.35 -9.76
C SER A 191 -13.23 -5.60 -8.91
N ILE A 192 -12.45 -5.78 -7.86
CA ILE A 192 -12.44 -6.94 -6.97
C ILE A 192 -13.13 -6.57 -5.66
N TYR A 193 -14.11 -7.37 -5.25
CA TYR A 193 -14.88 -7.20 -4.03
C TYR A 193 -14.80 -8.47 -3.16
N TYR A 194 -15.05 -8.30 -1.87
CA TYR A 194 -15.34 -9.41 -0.98
C TYR A 194 -16.86 -9.57 -0.80
N PRO A 195 -17.40 -10.80 -0.82
CA PRO A 195 -18.81 -11.04 -0.54
C PRO A 195 -19.26 -10.38 0.78
N GLY A 196 -20.29 -9.55 0.70
CA GLY A 196 -20.82 -8.81 1.87
C GLY A 196 -20.10 -7.50 2.18
N ASN A 197 -19.12 -7.08 1.37
CA ASN A 197 -18.50 -5.77 1.45
C ASN A 197 -18.79 -4.95 0.19
N LEU A 198 -19.23 -3.69 0.36
CA LEU A 198 -19.57 -2.77 -0.73
C LEU A 198 -18.36 -1.98 -1.26
N ARG A 199 -17.19 -2.12 -0.66
CA ARG A 199 -15.96 -1.42 -1.07
C ARG A 199 -15.16 -2.27 -2.03
N VAL A 200 -14.67 -1.63 -3.08
CA VAL A 200 -13.69 -2.21 -4.01
C VAL A 200 -12.38 -2.44 -3.26
N LEU A 201 -11.90 -3.68 -3.25
CA LEU A 201 -10.60 -4.05 -2.69
C LEU A 201 -9.46 -3.70 -3.65
N LEU A 202 -9.63 -3.90 -4.95
CA LEU A 202 -8.64 -3.56 -5.96
C LEU A 202 -9.32 -3.40 -7.31
N THR A 203 -8.89 -2.42 -8.09
CA THR A 203 -9.18 -2.34 -9.51
C THR A 203 -7.87 -2.54 -10.25
N VAL A 204 -7.87 -3.49 -11.18
CA VAL A 204 -6.80 -3.66 -12.17
C VAL A 204 -7.37 -3.40 -13.55
N GLU A 205 -6.52 -2.95 -14.46
CA GLU A 205 -6.89 -2.79 -15.86
C GLU A 205 -6.25 -3.90 -16.70
N THR A 206 -6.98 -4.34 -17.72
CA THR A 206 -6.48 -5.33 -18.67
C THR A 206 -5.41 -4.74 -19.59
N GLY A 207 -4.36 -5.51 -19.83
CA GLY A 207 -3.29 -5.19 -20.78
C GLY A 207 -3.72 -5.27 -22.24
N GLY A 208 -2.77 -5.02 -23.15
CA GLY A 208 -3.03 -5.00 -24.60
C GLY A 208 -3.56 -6.32 -25.18
N ASP A 209 -3.27 -7.44 -24.51
CA ASP A 209 -3.73 -8.79 -24.83
C ASP A 209 -4.99 -9.21 -24.05
N GLY A 210 -5.65 -8.26 -23.39
CA GLY A 210 -6.82 -8.46 -22.54
C GLY A 210 -6.53 -9.16 -21.21
N SER A 211 -5.26 -9.41 -20.87
CA SER A 211 -4.90 -10.09 -19.64
C SER A 211 -4.96 -9.17 -18.42
N PHE A 212 -5.29 -9.74 -17.27
CA PHE A 212 -5.15 -9.10 -15.96
C PHE A 212 -4.67 -10.13 -14.93
N GLU A 213 -4.05 -9.64 -13.86
CA GLU A 213 -3.63 -10.47 -12.74
C GLU A 213 -3.78 -9.73 -11.41
N PHE A 214 -4.15 -10.45 -10.36
CA PHE A 214 -4.00 -9.98 -8.98
C PHE A 214 -3.74 -11.15 -8.03
N THR A 215 -3.12 -10.88 -6.89
CA THR A 215 -3.00 -11.85 -5.80
C THR A 215 -3.95 -11.50 -4.67
N ALA A 216 -4.47 -12.49 -3.96
CA ALA A 216 -5.31 -12.29 -2.78
C ALA A 216 -5.20 -13.48 -1.83
N ALA A 217 -5.57 -13.29 -0.57
CA ALA A 217 -5.71 -14.39 0.39
C ALA A 217 -6.69 -15.44 -0.10
N GLU A 218 -6.52 -16.69 0.32
CA GLU A 218 -7.51 -17.75 0.11
C GLU A 218 -8.92 -17.28 0.50
N GLY A 219 -9.88 -17.52 -0.39
CA GLY A 219 -11.25 -17.04 -0.19
C GLY A 219 -12.06 -16.95 -1.47
N VAL A 220 -13.27 -16.42 -1.32
CA VAL A 220 -14.20 -16.19 -2.42
C VAL A 220 -14.28 -14.70 -2.67
N TYR A 221 -14.09 -14.29 -3.93
CA TYR A 221 -14.09 -12.89 -4.35
C TYR A 221 -15.09 -12.71 -5.49
N ILE A 222 -15.63 -11.50 -5.58
CA ILE A 222 -16.50 -11.08 -6.69
C ILE A 222 -15.69 -10.18 -7.60
N LEU A 223 -15.69 -10.47 -8.89
CA LEU A 223 -15.10 -9.62 -9.92
C LEU A 223 -16.23 -8.92 -10.67
N GLU A 224 -16.16 -7.60 -10.75
CA GLU A 224 -16.98 -6.77 -11.62
C GLU A 224 -16.10 -6.21 -12.72
N ILE A 225 -16.41 -6.57 -13.96
CA ILE A 225 -15.66 -6.16 -15.13
C ILE A 225 -16.49 -5.12 -15.87
N SER A 226 -15.92 -3.95 -16.08
CA SER A 226 -16.54 -2.83 -16.78
C SER A 226 -15.72 -2.45 -18.01
N TYR A 227 -16.38 -2.37 -19.17
CA TYR A 227 -15.76 -1.90 -20.40
C TYR A 227 -16.81 -1.26 -21.30
N ARG A 228 -16.63 0.02 -21.66
CA ARG A 228 -17.49 0.77 -22.58
C ARG A 228 -19.00 0.70 -22.27
N GLY A 229 -19.36 0.71 -20.98
CA GLY A 229 -20.74 0.66 -20.51
C GLY A 229 -21.33 -0.75 -20.40
N ILE A 230 -20.57 -1.79 -20.74
CA ILE A 230 -20.91 -3.19 -20.46
C ILE A 230 -20.32 -3.56 -19.10
N ALA A 231 -21.13 -4.18 -18.25
CA ALA A 231 -20.70 -4.70 -16.96
C ALA A 231 -21.02 -6.19 -16.86
N LYS A 232 -20.06 -6.99 -16.36
CA LYS A 232 -20.26 -8.41 -16.07
C LYS A 232 -19.67 -8.74 -14.72
N THR A 233 -20.40 -9.54 -13.94
CA THR A 233 -19.98 -9.95 -12.60
C THR A 233 -19.79 -11.46 -12.56
N LEU A 234 -18.73 -11.92 -11.90
CA LEU A 234 -18.54 -13.33 -11.58
C LEU A 234 -17.91 -13.52 -10.21
N THR A 235 -17.99 -14.74 -9.71
CA THR A 235 -17.33 -15.15 -8.48
C THR A 235 -16.11 -16.02 -8.80
N VAL A 236 -14.99 -15.74 -8.14
CA VAL A 236 -13.77 -16.56 -8.22
C VAL A 236 -13.39 -17.07 -6.84
N THR A 237 -13.00 -18.33 -6.76
CA THR A 237 -12.43 -18.91 -5.53
C THR A 237 -10.92 -18.96 -5.66
N VAL A 238 -10.25 -18.14 -4.86
CA VAL A 238 -8.79 -18.14 -4.71
C VAL A 238 -8.41 -19.25 -3.75
N LYS A 239 -7.41 -20.04 -4.12
CA LYS A 239 -6.83 -21.08 -3.27
C LYS A 239 -5.36 -20.77 -3.02
N ALA A 240 -4.89 -20.98 -1.80
CA ALA A 240 -3.50 -20.77 -1.44
C ALA A 240 -2.56 -21.54 -2.38
N ASP A 241 -1.46 -20.90 -2.78
CA ASP A 241 -0.40 -21.44 -3.64
C ASP A 241 -0.88 -21.95 -5.02
N LYS A 242 -2.00 -21.42 -5.52
CA LYS A 242 -2.55 -21.76 -6.84
C LYS A 242 -2.73 -20.52 -7.71
N THR A 243 -2.53 -20.71 -9.02
CA THR A 243 -2.99 -19.79 -10.05
C THR A 243 -4.35 -20.25 -10.57
N ILE A 244 -5.36 -19.41 -10.40
CA ILE A 244 -6.72 -19.62 -10.91
C ILE A 244 -6.85 -18.89 -12.23
N LYS A 245 -7.09 -19.64 -13.31
CA LYS A 245 -7.29 -19.08 -14.65
C LYS A 245 -8.75 -18.77 -14.89
N VAL A 246 -9.04 -17.59 -15.42
CA VAL A 246 -10.42 -17.16 -15.69
C VAL A 246 -10.53 -16.52 -17.07
N GLU A 247 -11.46 -17.00 -17.90
CA GLU A 247 -11.78 -16.36 -19.17
C GLU A 247 -13.15 -15.71 -19.07
N ILE A 248 -13.24 -14.43 -19.46
CA ILE A 248 -14.43 -13.60 -19.28
C ILE A 248 -14.81 -13.01 -20.63
N ASN A 249 -15.89 -13.52 -21.22
CA ASN A 249 -16.51 -12.91 -22.39
C ASN A 249 -17.58 -11.92 -21.93
N LEU A 250 -17.57 -10.67 -22.41
CA LEU A 250 -18.48 -9.61 -21.96
C LEU A 250 -19.89 -9.67 -22.56
N ASN A 251 -20.08 -10.41 -23.66
CA ASN A 251 -21.37 -10.64 -24.29
C ASN A 251 -22.13 -11.84 -23.70
#